data_AF-A0A0H1BBA4-F1
#
_entry.id   AF-A0A0H1BBA4-F1
#
_cell.length_a   1.000
_cell.length_b   1.000
_cell.length_c   1.000
_cell.angle_alpha   90.00
_cell.angle_beta   90.00
_cell.angle_gamma   90.00
#
_symmetry.space_group_name_H-M   'P 1'
#
loop_
_entity.id
_entity.type
_entity.pdbx_description
1 polymer ?
#
loop_
_entity_poly.entity_id
_entity_poly.type
_entity_poly.pdbx_seq_one_letter_code
_entity_poly.pdbx_strand_id
1 'polypeptide(L)'
;MPLDHFSLTVPEQNLNGIVTFLTNSLQHLGITEHMRPVPTVVAMGDTTPFLWIVGIEPNDWDKKTHKGLLKTQHIAFTAETIDDVHQFHTAGLKAGGTCNGLPGFRPDSHPGYYAAFVRDPECDINFEVVCHKGGEWSNSVGEQ
;
A
#
# COMPACT_ATOMS: atom_id res chain seq x y z
N MET A 1 11.57 12.63 -1.25
CA MET A 1 11.38 11.42 -2.08
C MET A 1 11.80 11.78 -3.51
N PRO A 2 12.69 11.04 -4.19
CA PRO A 2 13.08 11.36 -5.57
C PRO A 2 12.08 10.87 -6.63
N LEU A 3 11.09 10.06 -6.23
CA LEU A 3 9.97 9.64 -7.08
C LEU A 3 8.84 10.66 -6.95
N ASP A 4 8.41 11.23 -8.08
CA ASP A 4 7.38 12.27 -8.14
C ASP A 4 5.97 11.66 -8.17
N HIS A 5 5.72 10.74 -9.11
CA HIS A 5 4.49 9.98 -9.21
C HIS A 5 4.70 8.62 -9.89
N PHE A 6 3.74 7.71 -9.71
CA PHE A 6 3.73 6.36 -10.29
C PHE A 6 2.32 5.99 -10.78
N SER A 7 2.23 5.21 -11.86
CA SER A 7 0.98 4.68 -12.38
C SER A 7 0.85 3.18 -12.15
N LEU A 8 -0.21 2.78 -11.47
CA LEU A 8 -0.63 1.39 -11.24
C LEU A 8 -1.82 1.06 -12.15
N THR A 9 -1.61 0.15 -13.09
CA THR A 9 -2.69 -0.36 -13.93
C THR A 9 -3.41 -1.52 -13.25
N VAL A 10 -4.75 -1.51 -13.28
CA VAL A 10 -5.61 -2.53 -12.68
C VAL A 10 -6.77 -2.84 -13.63
N PRO A 11 -7.46 -3.99 -13.49
CA PRO A 11 -8.69 -4.22 -14.22
C PRO A 11 -9.73 -3.17 -13.86
N GLU A 12 -10.42 -2.61 -14.85
CA GLU A 12 -11.39 -1.53 -14.65
C GLU A 12 -12.46 -1.89 -13.61
N GLN A 13 -12.94 -3.13 -13.62
CA GLN A 13 -13.95 -3.60 -12.65
C GLN A 13 -13.48 -3.58 -11.19
N ASN A 14 -12.16 -3.57 -10.95
CA ASN A 14 -11.55 -3.57 -9.62
C ASN A 14 -11.09 -2.16 -9.18
N LEU A 15 -11.10 -1.18 -10.08
CA LEU A 15 -10.57 0.17 -9.83
C LEU A 15 -11.16 0.82 -8.58
N ASN A 16 -12.50 0.85 -8.48
CA ASN A 16 -13.17 1.51 -7.36
C ASN A 16 -12.98 0.76 -6.04
N GLY A 17 -12.86 -0.57 -6.08
CA GLY A 17 -12.55 -1.37 -4.90
C GLY A 17 -11.16 -1.05 -4.35
N ILE A 18 -10.15 -0.93 -5.22
CA ILE A 18 -8.78 -0.60 -4.82
C ILE A 18 -8.71 0.81 -4.25
N VAL A 19 -9.34 1.78 -4.91
CA VAL A 19 -9.38 3.17 -4.41
C VAL A 19 -10.05 3.25 -3.04
N THR A 20 -11.15 2.51 -2.85
CA THR A 20 -11.84 2.43 -1.55
C THR A 20 -10.96 1.80 -0.48
N PHE A 21 -10.29 0.69 -0.81
CA PHE A 21 -9.35 0.03 0.09
C PHE A 21 -8.20 0.95 0.51
N LEU A 22 -7.56 1.62 -0.46
CA LEU A 22 -6.45 2.54 -0.21
C LEU A 22 -6.90 3.76 0.60
N THR A 23 -8.04 4.35 0.27
CA THR A 23 -8.58 5.48 1.05
C THR A 23 -8.83 5.05 2.49
N ASN A 24 -9.48 3.91 2.71
CA ASN A 24 -9.77 3.43 4.06
C ASN A 24 -8.51 3.09 4.86
N SER A 25 -7.47 2.58 4.20
CA SER A 25 -6.22 2.14 4.84
C SER A 25 -5.16 3.24 5.00
N LEU A 26 -5.23 4.33 4.23
CA LEU A 26 -4.16 5.35 4.18
C LEU A 26 -4.64 6.78 4.47
N GLN A 27 -5.95 7.05 4.61
CA GLN A 27 -6.45 8.40 4.86
C GLN A 27 -5.87 9.07 6.12
N HIS A 28 -5.45 8.31 7.14
CA HIS A 28 -4.79 8.86 8.32
C HIS A 28 -3.41 9.45 8.03
N LEU A 29 -2.77 9.00 6.94
CA LEU A 29 -1.55 9.58 6.38
C LEU A 29 -1.85 10.79 5.47
N GLY A 30 -3.11 11.20 5.36
CA GLY A 30 -3.57 12.22 4.42
C GLY A 30 -3.74 11.72 2.99
N ILE A 31 -3.49 10.43 2.71
CA ILE A 31 -3.57 9.88 1.35
C ILE A 31 -5.02 9.56 1.00
N THR A 32 -5.60 10.35 0.11
CA THR A 32 -6.99 10.20 -0.36
C THR A 32 -7.08 10.32 -1.88
N GLU A 33 -8.27 10.10 -2.44
CA GLU A 33 -8.56 10.45 -3.83
C GLU A 33 -8.48 11.98 -4.01
N HIS A 34 -7.65 12.44 -4.95
CA HIS A 34 -7.52 13.84 -5.34
C HIS A 34 -8.46 14.19 -6.50
N MET A 35 -8.41 13.39 -7.56
CA MET A 35 -9.16 13.67 -8.79
C MET A 35 -9.30 12.46 -9.70
N ARG A 36 -10.25 12.57 -10.64
CA ARG A 36 -10.43 11.66 -11.77
C ARG A 36 -10.47 12.44 -13.08
N PRO A 37 -9.38 12.49 -13.87
CA PRO A 37 -9.41 13.15 -15.18
C PRO A 37 -10.41 12.51 -16.13
N VAL A 38 -10.58 11.20 -16.02
CA VAL A 38 -11.61 10.38 -16.68
C VAL A 38 -12.08 9.30 -15.70
N PRO A 39 -13.27 8.69 -15.88
CA PRO A 39 -13.84 7.74 -14.90
C PRO A 39 -12.92 6.57 -14.52
N THR A 40 -12.08 6.13 -15.47
CA THR A 40 -11.16 4.99 -15.33
C THR A 40 -9.77 5.36 -14.82
N VAL A 41 -9.51 6.63 -14.48
CA VAL A 41 -8.21 7.07 -13.97
C VAL A 41 -8.43 7.83 -12.67
N VAL A 42 -7.76 7.41 -11.60
CA VAL A 42 -7.89 7.99 -10.27
C VAL A 42 -6.51 8.40 -9.77
N ALA A 43 -6.36 9.66 -9.41
CA ALA A 43 -5.17 10.17 -8.77
C ALA A 43 -5.36 10.17 -7.25
N MET A 44 -4.48 9.50 -6.53
CA MET A 44 -4.40 9.50 -5.07
C MET A 44 -3.11 10.17 -4.61
N GLY A 45 -3.14 10.76 -3.42
CA GLY A 45 -1.99 11.43 -2.84
C GLY A 45 -2.38 12.20 -1.58
N ASP A 46 -1.42 12.96 -1.07
CA ASP A 46 -1.56 13.76 0.15
C ASP A 46 -1.86 15.24 -0.18
N THR A 47 -0.84 16.08 -0.26
CA THR A 47 -0.92 17.46 -0.77
C THR A 47 -0.95 17.47 -2.30
N THR A 48 -0.28 16.49 -2.93
CA THR A 48 -0.21 16.36 -4.39
C THR A 48 -0.47 14.92 -4.82
N PRO A 49 -1.07 14.68 -6.00
CA PRO A 49 -1.27 13.32 -6.51
C PRO A 49 0.07 12.70 -6.90
N PHE A 50 0.39 11.55 -6.31
CA PHE A 50 1.60 10.78 -6.62
C PHE A 50 1.31 9.32 -7.00
N LEU A 51 0.10 8.82 -6.79
CA LEU A 51 -0.31 7.46 -7.19
C LEU A 51 -1.50 7.55 -8.15
N TRP A 52 -1.27 7.16 -9.40
CA TRP A 52 -2.29 7.12 -10.44
C TRP A 52 -2.76 5.68 -10.64
N ILE A 53 -4.04 5.40 -10.38
CA ILE A 53 -4.62 4.08 -10.58
C ILE A 53 -5.44 4.12 -11.86
N VAL A 54 -5.02 3.31 -12.83
CA VAL A 54 -5.58 3.28 -14.19
C VAL A 54 -6.33 1.97 -14.38
N GLY A 55 -7.66 2.06 -14.41
CA GLY A 55 -8.55 0.98 -14.80
C GLY A 55 -8.48 0.76 -16.30
N ILE A 56 -8.16 -0.46 -16.73
CA ILE A 56 -8.25 -0.87 -18.12
C ILE A 56 -9.20 -2.05 -18.26
N GLU A 57 -9.99 -2.04 -19.32
CA GLU A 57 -10.65 -3.24 -19.80
C GLU A 57 -9.56 -4.27 -20.17
N PRO A 58 -9.62 -5.51 -19.67
CA PRO A 58 -8.72 -6.55 -20.12
C PRO A 58 -9.06 -6.90 -21.58
N ASN A 59 -8.43 -6.20 -22.53
CA ASN A 59 -8.26 -6.77 -23.87
C ASN A 59 -7.43 -8.04 -23.74
N ASP A 60 -7.56 -8.99 -24.69
CA ASP A 60 -7.15 -10.42 -24.61
C ASP A 60 -5.68 -10.74 -24.23
N TRP A 61 -4.91 -9.77 -23.75
CA TRP A 61 -3.69 -9.95 -22.97
C TRP A 61 -4.00 -10.66 -21.63
N ASP A 62 -3.83 -11.97 -21.68
CA ASP A 62 -4.16 -13.02 -20.70
C ASP A 62 -4.46 -12.56 -19.26
N LYS A 63 -5.74 -12.66 -18.88
CA LYS A 63 -6.28 -12.42 -17.54
C LYS A 63 -5.52 -13.20 -16.45
N LYS A 64 -4.91 -14.35 -16.76
CA LYS A 64 -4.06 -15.09 -15.79
C LYS A 64 -2.71 -14.42 -15.58
N THR A 65 -2.06 -13.97 -16.65
CA THR A 65 -0.75 -13.32 -16.60
C THR A 65 -0.84 -11.97 -15.88
N HIS A 66 -1.87 -11.18 -16.17
CA HIS A 66 -2.04 -9.88 -15.51
C HIS A 66 -2.35 -10.01 -14.02
N LYS A 67 -3.25 -10.93 -13.63
CA LYS A 67 -3.52 -11.21 -12.21
C LYS A 67 -2.28 -11.74 -11.47
N GLY A 68 -1.45 -12.53 -12.14
CA GLY A 68 -0.16 -12.97 -11.60
C GLY A 68 0.81 -11.80 -11.36
N LEU A 69 0.90 -10.87 -12.31
CA LEU A 69 1.76 -9.68 -12.19
C LEU A 69 1.31 -8.75 -11.05
N LEU A 70 0.00 -8.50 -10.90
CA LEU A 70 -0.50 -7.65 -9.81
C LEU A 70 -0.15 -8.19 -8.42
N LYS A 71 -0.18 -9.51 -8.24
CA LYS A 71 0.25 -10.17 -6.98
C LYS A 71 1.73 -9.97 -6.64
N THR A 72 2.55 -9.68 -7.65
CA THR A 72 3.98 -9.38 -7.49
C THR A 72 4.26 -7.90 -7.27
N GLN A 73 3.26 -7.03 -7.47
CA GLN A 73 3.41 -5.61 -7.20
C GLN A 73 3.50 -5.36 -5.70
N HIS A 74 4.41 -4.45 -5.37
CA HIS A 74 4.69 -4.04 -4.01
C HIS A 74 4.90 -2.53 -3.98
N ILE A 75 4.08 -1.84 -3.19
CA ILE A 75 4.08 -0.38 -3.10
C ILE A 75 4.12 -0.01 -1.61
N ALA A 76 5.15 0.73 -1.23
CA ALA A 76 5.38 1.17 0.15
C ALA A 76 5.15 2.67 0.29
N PHE A 77 4.43 3.07 1.33
CA PHE A 77 4.23 4.46 1.72
C PHE A 77 5.03 4.77 2.98
N THR A 78 5.66 5.94 3.00
CA THR A 78 6.40 6.40 4.18
C THR A 78 5.43 6.88 5.26
N ALA A 79 5.64 6.43 6.48
CA ALA A 79 5.00 6.90 7.69
C ALA A 79 5.99 7.68 8.57
N GLU A 80 5.47 8.65 9.31
CA GLU A 80 6.26 9.45 10.26
C GLU A 80 6.44 8.72 11.60
N THR A 81 5.50 7.85 11.96
CA THR A 81 5.50 7.15 13.25
C THR A 81 5.27 5.64 13.10
N ILE A 82 5.59 4.88 14.15
CA ILE A 82 5.20 3.45 14.22
C ILE A 82 3.68 3.28 14.40
N ASP A 83 3.00 4.27 14.97
CA ASP A 83 1.54 4.22 15.16
C ASP A 83 0.80 4.30 13.83
N ASP A 84 1.30 5.13 12.90
CA ASP A 84 0.83 5.17 11.51
C ASP A 84 0.85 3.79 10.82
N VAL A 85 1.90 2.99 11.09
CA VAL A 85 2.05 1.62 10.57
C VAL A 85 0.98 0.70 11.18
N HIS A 86 0.73 0.82 12.48
CA HIS A 86 -0.34 0.06 13.16
C HIS A 86 -1.73 0.45 12.67
N GLN A 87 -2.00 1.75 12.49
CA GLN A 87 -3.25 2.28 11.97
C GLN A 87 -3.50 1.76 10.55
N PHE A 88 -2.50 1.83 9.66
CA PHE A 88 -2.57 1.25 8.32
C PHE A 88 -2.93 -0.23 8.36
N HIS A 89 -2.20 -1.03 9.14
CA HIS A 89 -2.42 -2.46 9.20
C HIS A 89 -3.84 -2.78 9.69
N THR A 90 -4.28 -2.13 10.77
CA THR A 90 -5.60 -2.35 11.36
C THR A 90 -6.72 -1.92 10.40
N ALA A 91 -6.58 -0.75 9.78
CA ALA A 91 -7.55 -0.22 8.84
C ALA A 91 -7.62 -1.05 7.55
N GLY A 92 -6.48 -1.50 7.03
CA GLY A 92 -6.38 -2.38 5.87
C GLY A 92 -7.09 -3.72 6.10
N LEU A 93 -6.88 -4.36 7.26
CA LEU A 93 -7.61 -5.58 7.62
C LEU A 93 -9.12 -5.33 7.75
N LYS A 94 -9.52 -4.21 8.37
CA LYS A 94 -10.93 -3.82 8.49
C LYS A 94 -11.57 -3.55 7.12
N ALA A 95 -10.81 -3.07 6.16
CA ALA A 95 -11.24 -2.84 4.77
C ALA A 95 -11.29 -4.13 3.92
N GLY A 96 -11.08 -5.32 4.53
CA GLY A 96 -11.15 -6.61 3.87
C GLY A 96 -9.81 -7.11 3.33
N GLY A 97 -8.72 -6.40 3.57
CA GLY A 97 -7.38 -6.85 3.19
C GLY A 97 -6.91 -8.06 3.99
N THR A 98 -5.92 -8.76 3.44
CA THR A 98 -5.29 -9.93 4.09
C THR A 98 -3.92 -9.54 4.66
N CYS A 99 -3.64 -9.95 5.89
CA CYS A 99 -2.33 -9.73 6.50
C CYS A 99 -1.24 -10.44 5.69
N ASN A 100 -0.20 -9.72 5.30
CA ASN A 100 0.98 -10.25 4.62
C ASN A 100 2.28 -9.95 5.40
N GLY A 101 2.15 -9.43 6.63
CA GLY A 101 3.24 -9.11 7.54
C GLY A 101 2.77 -8.17 8.65
N LEU A 102 2.79 -8.64 9.89
CA LEU A 102 2.37 -7.86 11.07
C LEU A 102 3.28 -6.63 11.28
N PRO A 103 2.77 -5.54 11.87
CA PRO A 103 3.61 -4.42 12.30
C PRO A 103 4.81 -4.90 13.13
N GLY A 104 6.01 -4.50 12.72
CA GLY A 104 7.23 -4.87 13.45
C GLY A 104 8.50 -4.41 12.76
N PHE A 105 9.62 -4.56 13.47
CA PHE A 105 10.95 -4.32 12.89
C PHE A 105 11.29 -5.34 11.81
N ARG A 106 12.06 -4.91 10.82
CA ARG A 106 12.63 -5.73 9.74
C ARG A 106 14.16 -5.62 9.80
N PRO A 107 14.83 -6.36 10.72
CA PRO A 107 16.26 -6.23 10.93
C PRO A 107 17.09 -6.60 9.68
N ASP A 108 16.54 -7.47 8.83
CA ASP A 108 17.17 -7.87 7.56
C ASP A 108 17.18 -6.75 6.49
N SER A 109 16.38 -5.68 6.67
CA SER A 109 16.33 -4.55 5.74
C SER A 109 17.38 -3.49 6.07
N HIS A 110 17.22 -2.80 7.20
CA HIS A 110 18.22 -1.93 7.83
C HIS A 110 17.74 -1.50 9.24
N PRO A 111 18.63 -0.99 10.12
CA PRO A 111 18.23 -0.49 11.42
C PRO A 111 17.14 0.59 11.34
N GLY A 112 16.15 0.51 12.23
CA GLY A 112 15.03 1.46 12.28
C GLY A 112 13.91 1.22 11.27
N TYR A 113 13.99 0.18 10.43
CA TYR A 113 12.93 -0.20 9.50
C TYR A 113 11.77 -0.89 10.23
N TYR A 114 10.68 -0.16 10.48
CA TYR A 114 9.46 -0.68 11.11
C TYR A 114 8.31 -0.62 10.10
N ALA A 115 7.69 -1.77 9.80
CA ALA A 115 6.73 -1.85 8.71
C ALA A 115 5.60 -2.86 8.96
N ALA A 116 4.53 -2.73 8.18
CA ALA A 116 3.43 -3.69 8.08
C ALA A 116 2.99 -3.84 6.61
N PHE A 117 2.41 -5.00 6.30
CA PHE A 117 2.07 -5.40 4.94
C PHE A 117 0.63 -5.93 4.88
N VAL A 118 -0.18 -5.40 3.96
CA VAL A 118 -1.55 -5.84 3.73
C VAL A 118 -1.77 -6.03 2.23
N ARG A 119 -2.32 -7.18 1.85
CA ARG A 119 -2.79 -7.44 0.48
C ARG A 119 -4.21 -6.93 0.30
N ASP A 120 -4.45 -6.19 -0.78
CA ASP A 120 -5.78 -5.68 -1.09
C ASP A 120 -6.73 -6.81 -1.54
N PRO A 121 -8.04 -6.71 -1.27
CA PRO A 121 -9.01 -7.77 -1.60
C PRO A 121 -9.35 -7.87 -3.09
N GLU A 122 -9.03 -6.86 -3.90
CA GLU A 122 -9.45 -6.79 -5.30
C GLU A 122 -8.46 -7.49 -6.24
N CYS A 123 -7.18 -7.13 -6.11
CA CYS A 123 -6.12 -7.56 -7.00
C CYS A 123 -4.96 -8.28 -6.30
N ASP A 124 -5.00 -8.41 -4.98
CA ASP A 124 -3.99 -9.10 -4.16
C ASP A 124 -2.58 -8.45 -4.22
N ILE A 125 -2.56 -7.13 -4.49
CA ILE A 125 -1.38 -6.26 -4.50
C ILE A 125 -0.89 -6.05 -3.07
N ASN A 126 0.43 -6.13 -2.86
CA ASN A 126 1.02 -6.00 -1.54
C ASN A 126 1.35 -4.53 -1.21
N PHE A 127 0.53 -3.92 -0.36
CA PHE A 127 0.78 -2.57 0.14
C PHE A 127 1.53 -2.61 1.47
N GLU A 128 2.48 -1.70 1.62
CA GLU A 128 3.27 -1.51 2.82
C GLU A 128 3.16 -0.08 3.34
N VAL A 129 3.18 0.07 4.66
CA VAL A 129 3.50 1.34 5.31
C VAL A 129 4.72 1.13 6.17
N VAL A 130 5.73 2.00 5.99
CA VAL A 130 7.04 1.89 6.61
C VAL A 130 7.43 3.18 7.32
N CYS A 131 7.87 3.05 8.57
CA CYS A 131 8.53 4.10 9.34
C CYS A 131 10.02 3.76 9.45
N HIS A 132 10.89 4.64 8.94
CA HIS A 132 12.36 4.50 9.07
C HIS A 132 12.92 5.15 10.34
N LYS A 133 12.05 5.79 11.15
CA LYS A 133 12.41 6.52 12.37
C LYS A 133 12.10 5.74 13.65
N GLY A 134 11.77 4.45 13.54
CA GLY A 134 11.24 3.63 14.63
C GLY A 134 12.17 3.38 15.83
N GLY A 135 13.34 4.04 15.89
CA GLY A 135 14.38 3.82 16.89
C GLY A 135 15.30 2.64 16.55
N GLU A 136 16.34 2.46 17.36
CA GLU A 136 17.23 1.30 17.24
C GLU A 136 16.49 0.02 17.64
N TRP A 137 16.62 -1.02 16.83
CA TRP A 137 16.25 -2.37 17.25
C TRP A 137 17.24 -2.83 18.33
N SER A 138 16.82 -2.82 19.60
CA SER A 138 17.65 -3.32 20.70
C SER A 138 17.54 -4.84 20.80
N ASN A 139 18.67 -5.52 20.63
CA ASN A 139 18.84 -6.97 20.75
C ASN A 139 18.80 -7.44 22.22
N SER A 140 17.82 -7.01 23.02
CA SER A 140 17.65 -7.49 24.38
C SER A 140 16.55 -8.54 24.43
N VAL A 141 16.81 -9.69 23.83
CA VAL A 141 16.13 -10.92 24.24
C VAL A 141 16.75 -11.28 25.58
N GLY A 142 15.97 -11.12 26.65
CA GLY A 142 16.40 -11.45 28.00
C GLY A 142 16.75 -12.93 28.09
N GLU A 143 18.01 -13.21 28.46
CA GLU A 143 18.31 -14.36 29.28
C GLU A 143 17.65 -14.12 30.65
N GLN A 144 16.59 -14.89 30.93
CA GLN A 144 16.18 -15.28 32.27
C GLN A 144 16.00 -16.79 32.28
#